data_AF-C8YJB3-F1
#
_entry.id   AF-C8YJB3-F1
#
_cell.length_a   1.000
_cell.length_b   1.000
_cell.length_c   1.000
_cell.angle_alpha   90.00
_cell.angle_beta   90.00
_cell.angle_gamma   90.00
#
_symmetry.space_group_name_H-M   'P 1'
#
loop_
_entity.id
_entity.type
_entity.pdbx_description
1 polymer ?
#
loop_
_entity_poly.entity_id
_entity_poly.type
_entity_poly.pdbx_seq_one_letter_code
_entity_poly.pdbx_strand_id
1 'polypeptide(L)' 'MKFALFSVLVLMLIATFVAADDCPRICTADYTPVCGTPSGGRRSANRTFANQCGLDSHNCLNKGATYDKLHDGECK' A
#
# COMPACT_ATOMS: atom_id res chain seq x y z
N MET A 1 41.18 -9.95 13.08
CA MET A 1 40.17 -11.03 13.11
C MET A 1 38.81 -10.58 13.66
N LYS A 2 38.73 -9.76 14.72
CA LYS A 2 37.45 -9.26 15.27
C LYS A 2 36.66 -8.34 14.32
N PHE A 3 37.33 -7.44 13.60
CA PHE A 3 36.68 -6.51 12.67
C PHE A 3 35.92 -7.22 11.54
N ALA A 4 36.45 -8.33 11.02
CA ALA A 4 35.79 -9.12 9.99
C ALA A 4 34.51 -9.81 10.51
N LEU A 5 34.51 -10.27 11.76
CA LEU A 5 33.30 -10.85 12.37
C LEU A 5 32.20 -9.80 12.55
N PHE A 6 32.57 -8.57 12.95
CA PHE A 6 31.61 -7.49 13.13
C PHE A 6 31.01 -7.04 11.79
N SER A 7 31.82 -6.92 10.73
CA SER A 7 31.31 -6.57 9.41
C SER A 7 30.39 -7.64 8.84
N VAL A 8 30.69 -8.93 9.04
CA VAL A 8 29.81 -10.05 8.63
C VAL A 8 28.50 -10.02 9.42
N LEU A 9 28.52 -9.74 10.72
CA LEU A 9 27.31 -9.60 11.52
C LEU A 9 26.45 -8.43 11.02
N VAL A 10 27.06 -7.26 10.75
CA VAL A 10 26.35 -6.11 10.20
C VAL A 10 25.81 -6.41 8.79
N LEU A 11 26.57 -7.11 7.94
CA LEU A 11 26.12 -7.56 6.61
C LEU A 11 24.93 -8.53 6.67
N MET A 12 24.96 -9.47 7.62
CA MET A 12 23.83 -10.36 7.90
C MET A 12 22.61 -9.58 8.39
N LEU A 13 22.82 -8.56 9.22
CA LEU A 13 21.73 -7.71 9.72
C LEU A 13 21.13 -6.84 8.62
N ILE A 14 21.92 -6.26 7.70
CA ILE A 14 21.37 -5.44 6.61
C ILE A 14 20.65 -6.27 5.54
N ALA A 15 21.06 -7.52 5.31
CA ALA A 15 20.46 -8.39 4.30
C ALA A 15 18.96 -8.65 4.55
N THR A 16 18.49 -8.45 5.78
CA THR A 16 17.07 -8.66 6.12
C THR A 16 16.18 -7.44 5.90
N PHE A 17 16.70 -6.27 5.54
CA PHE A 17 15.91 -5.02 5.56
C PHE A 17 15.36 -4.53 4.22
N VAL A 18 15.71 -5.12 3.08
CA VAL A 18 15.21 -4.68 1.77
C VAL A 18 14.20 -5.69 1.23
N ALA A 19 12.96 -5.61 1.72
CA ALA A 19 11.81 -6.11 0.97
C ALA A 19 11.28 -4.92 0.15
N ALA A 20 11.36 -5.00 -1.17
CA ALA A 20 10.67 -4.04 -2.02
C ALA A 20 9.15 -4.24 -1.88
N ASP A 21 8.41 -3.16 -1.64
CA ASP A 21 6.95 -3.22 -1.64
C ASP A 21 6.44 -3.40 -3.09
N ASP A 22 5.97 -4.60 -3.41
CA ASP A 22 5.34 -4.93 -4.69
C ASP A 22 3.90 -4.39 -4.74
N CYS A 23 3.76 -3.10 -5.03
CA CYS A 23 2.47 -2.45 -5.23
C CYS A 23 2.01 -2.54 -6.70
N PRO A 24 0.72 -2.81 -6.97
CA PRO A 24 0.20 -2.77 -8.33
C PRO A 24 0.24 -1.31 -8.82
N ARG A 25 1.12 -1.01 -9.78
CA ARG A 25 1.24 0.34 -10.37
C ARG A 25 0.45 0.50 -11.67
N ILE A 26 0.07 -0.61 -12.27
CA ILE A 26 -0.67 -0.66 -13.53
C ILE A 26 -1.99 -1.34 -13.23
N CYS A 27 -3.07 -0.62 -13.51
CA CYS A 27 -4.43 -1.13 -13.45
C CYS A 27 -5.05 -1.06 -14.84
N THR A 28 -6.02 -1.94 -15.10
CA THR A 28 -6.90 -1.80 -16.25
C THR A 28 -7.65 -0.46 -16.17
N ALA A 29 -7.98 0.10 -17.34
CA ALA A 29 -8.69 1.38 -17.44
C ALA A 29 -10.23 1.19 -17.46
N ASP A 30 -10.71 0.07 -16.94
CA ASP A 30 -12.14 -0.18 -16.79
C ASP A 30 -12.72 0.69 -15.67
N TYR A 31 -13.95 1.16 -15.89
CA TYR A 31 -14.68 1.92 -14.88
C TYR A 31 -15.69 1.03 -14.18
N THR A 32 -15.23 0.38 -13.11
CA THR A 32 -16.01 -0.47 -12.21
C THR A 32 -15.89 0.09 -10.78
N PRO A 33 -16.51 1.25 -10.50
CA PRO A 33 -16.12 2.09 -9.37
C PRO A 33 -16.32 1.40 -8.02
N VAL A 34 -15.47 1.77 -7.07
CA VAL A 34 -15.53 1.29 -5.68
C VAL A 34 -15.50 2.49 -4.74
N CYS A 35 -16.44 2.56 -3.81
CA CYS A 35 -16.43 3.58 -2.77
C CYS A 35 -15.57 3.10 -1.61
N GLY A 36 -14.53 3.86 -1.29
CA GLY A 36 -13.66 3.64 -0.13
C GLY A 36 -13.98 4.60 1.01
N THR A 37 -13.86 4.13 2.25
CA THR A 37 -13.92 4.94 3.47
C THR A 37 -12.56 4.97 4.15
N PRO A 38 -12.10 6.09 4.73
CA PRO A 38 -10.75 6.16 5.30
C PRO A 38 -10.54 5.15 6.42
N SER A 39 -9.49 4.32 6.30
CA SER A 39 -9.14 3.37 7.36
C SER A 39 -8.49 4.10 8.55
N GLY A 40 -8.49 3.46 9.73
CA GLY A 40 -7.72 3.92 10.89
C GLY A 40 -8.27 5.16 11.58
N GLY A 41 -9.56 5.47 11.44
CA GLY A 41 -10.21 6.58 12.13
C GLY A 41 -9.85 7.97 11.59
N ARG A 42 -9.24 8.04 10.41
CA ARG A 42 -8.93 9.31 9.73
C ARG A 42 -10.24 10.01 9.35
N ARG A 43 -10.33 11.33 9.60
CA ARG A 43 -11.49 12.15 9.20
C ARG A 43 -11.34 12.73 7.80
N SER A 44 -11.02 11.88 6.83
CA SER A 44 -11.09 12.26 5.41
C SER A 44 -12.48 11.94 4.86
N ALA A 45 -12.85 12.52 3.73
CA ALA A 45 -14.07 12.13 3.04
C ALA A 45 -13.93 10.71 2.46
N ASN A 46 -15.06 10.05 2.23
CA ASN A 46 -15.09 8.86 1.38
C ASN A 46 -14.59 9.22 -0.03
N ARG A 47 -13.98 8.26 -0.72
CA ARG A 47 -13.38 8.46 -2.04
C ARG A 47 -13.80 7.36 -2.99
N THR A 48 -14.25 7.75 -4.18
CA THR A 48 -14.47 6.82 -5.29
C THR A 48 -13.13 6.48 -5.96
N PHE A 49 -12.88 5.20 -6.15
CA PHE A 49 -11.79 4.65 -6.95
C PHE A 49 -12.37 4.09 -8.25
N ALA A 50 -11.65 4.22 -9.36
CA ALA A 50 -12.15 3.83 -10.69
C ALA A 50 -12.46 2.33 -10.80
N ASN A 51 -11.68 1.50 -10.11
CA ASN A 51 -11.88 0.06 -9.95
C ASN A 51 -11.17 -0.44 -8.69
N GLN A 52 -11.33 -1.73 -8.39
CA GLN A 52 -10.69 -2.38 -7.23
C GLN A 52 -9.17 -2.26 -7.25
N CYS A 53 -8.53 -2.43 -8.41
CA CYS A 53 -7.08 -2.28 -8.54
C CYS A 53 -6.61 -0.87 -8.14
N GLY A 54 -7.35 0.17 -8.51
CA GLY A 54 -7.06 1.55 -8.12
C GLY A 54 -7.10 1.77 -6.60
N LEU A 55 -8.05 1.13 -5.91
CA LEU A 55 -8.12 1.13 -4.44
C LEU A 55 -6.90 0.41 -3.83
N ASP A 56 -6.59 -0.78 -4.31
CA ASP A 56 -5.49 -1.62 -3.79
C ASP A 56 -4.12 -0.96 -4.03
N SER A 57 -3.92 -0.40 -5.22
CA SER A 57 -2.75 0.39 -5.60
C SER A 57 -2.56 1.57 -4.66
N HIS A 58 -3.64 2.33 -4.42
CA HIS A 58 -3.60 3.45 -3.51
C HIS A 58 -3.22 3.03 -2.10
N ASN A 59 -3.81 1.95 -1.58
CA ASN A 59 -3.53 1.47 -0.23
C ASN A 59 -2.09 0.98 -0.08
N CYS A 60 -1.56 0.28 -1.08
CA CYS A 60 -0.19 -0.21 -1.05
C CYS A 60 0.82 0.95 -1.11
N LEU A 61 0.60 1.92 -2.01
CA LEU A 61 1.49 3.06 -2.18
C LEU A 61 1.37 4.10 -1.05
N ASN A 62 0.24 4.11 -0.33
CA ASN A 62 -0.07 5.10 0.72
C ASN A 62 -0.45 4.42 2.04
N LYS A 63 0.47 3.63 2.63
CA LYS A 63 0.26 2.89 3.90
C LYS A 63 -0.30 3.76 5.05
N GLY A 64 0.03 5.06 5.07
CA GLY A 64 -0.45 6.02 6.05
C GLY A 64 -1.80 6.69 5.74
N ALA A 65 -2.41 6.42 4.58
CA ALA A 65 -3.64 7.05 4.10
C ALA A 65 -4.55 6.06 3.32
N THR A 66 -4.61 4.80 3.78
CA THR A 66 -5.46 3.75 3.20
C THR A 66 -6.97 4.00 3.33
N TYR A 67 -7.74 3.33 2.48
CA TYR A 67 -9.19 3.27 2.48
C TYR A 67 -9.67 1.81 2.55
N ASP A 68 -10.68 1.54 3.37
CA ASP A 68 -11.38 0.26 3.37
C ASP A 68 -12.52 0.34 2.36
N LYS A 69 -12.77 -0.75 1.62
CA LYS A 69 -13.92 -0.81 0.71
C LYS A 69 -15.22 -0.68 1.51
N LEU A 70 -16.00 0.35 1.21
CA LEU A 70 -17.32 0.57 1.80
C LEU A 70 -18.41 -0.17 1.02
N HIS A 71 -18.44 0.00 -0.30
CA HIS A 71 -19.34 -0.72 -1.21
C HIS A 71 -18.85 -0.63 -2.66
N ASP A 72 -19.39 -1.50 -3.52
CA ASP A 72 -19.26 -1.36 -4.97
C ASP A 72 -20.12 -0.19 -5.49
N GLY A 73 -19.62 0.53 -6.49
CA GLY A 73 -20.20 1.76 -7.00
C GLY A 73 -19.50 3.02 -6.49
N GLU A 74 -19.89 4.18 -7.02
CA GLU A 74 -19.39 5.48 -6.59
C GLU A 74 -19.90 5.88 -5.20
N CYS A 75 -19.11 6.65 -4.45
CA CYS A 75 -19.60 7.27 -3.21
C CYS A 75 -20.70 8.30 -3.51
N LYS A 76 -21.72 8.35 -2.66
CA LYS A 76 -22.81 9.33 -2.71
C LYS A 76 -22.54 10.53 -1.82
#